data_AF-A0A4Z2BDX0-F1
#
_entry.id   AF-A0A4Z2BDX0-F1
#
_cell.length_a   1.000
_cell.length_b   1.000
_cell.length_c   1.000
_cell.angle_alpha   90.00
_cell.angle_beta   90.00
_cell.angle_gamma   90.00
#
_symmetry.space_group_name_H-M   'P 1'
#
loop_
_entity.id
_entity.type
_entity.pdbx_description
1 polymer ?
#
loop_
_entity_poly.entity_id
_entity_poly.type
_entity_poly.pdbx_seq_one_letter_code
_entity_poly.pdbx_strand_id
1 'polypeptide(L)'
;MASRTTMTSFMCTVQGLVFHYRAIMGRYTLTFEKATAACGQNSAVVASAEQLQAAFDDGFHQCDAGWLSDHTVRYPIHDPRVNCYGDKEELPGVRTYGVRDLNETYDVYCFTEKMTGRVFHTTSAEKFTFSEAVVACSKRRAQLANTGQLYLAWQGGMDVCNAGWLGDRSVRYPINIRRPQCGGGLLGVRTVYLYTNQTGYPLPESRYDAFCYTESFEVEGSGFDEEGTDVLTVTKVTQSPEVFFKTTTTESEAVGEVETQQPTAVGFTFTESPTQMPLPQPPNDTEVIEAVTAQPDSGREISKGFVMPRTGVVFHYRSGSSRYAFTYIEAQRACQSVGAYIATAAQLQAAYEAGYHQCDAGWLIDQTVR
;
A
#
# COMPACT_ATOMS: atom_id res chain seq x y z
N MET A 1 11.92 -36.92 -22.88
CA MET A 1 11.46 -35.84 -23.79
C MET A 1 10.80 -34.77 -22.92
N ALA A 2 11.55 -33.75 -22.49
CA ALA A 2 10.98 -32.61 -21.78
C ALA A 2 10.30 -31.72 -22.82
N SER A 3 8.98 -31.58 -22.74
CA SER A 3 8.21 -30.79 -23.69
C SER A 3 8.69 -29.34 -23.64
N ARG A 4 9.08 -28.79 -24.79
CA ARG A 4 9.32 -27.36 -25.01
C ARG A 4 7.96 -26.63 -25.05
N THR A 5 7.16 -26.78 -23.98
CA THR A 5 5.91 -26.05 -23.86
C THR A 5 6.25 -24.67 -23.32
N THR A 6 6.02 -23.68 -24.15
CA THR A 6 6.28 -22.28 -23.86
C THR A 6 4.92 -21.57 -23.80
N MET A 7 4.67 -20.72 -22.80
CA MET A 7 3.41 -19.97 -22.70
C MET A 7 3.62 -18.46 -22.65
N THR A 8 2.65 -17.73 -23.16
CA THR A 8 2.64 -16.27 -23.20
C THR A 8 2.37 -15.60 -21.85
N SER A 9 1.88 -16.36 -20.87
CA SER A 9 1.42 -15.86 -19.57
C SER A 9 1.54 -16.93 -18.48
N PHE A 10 1.63 -16.47 -17.23
CA PHE A 10 1.67 -17.32 -16.04
C PHE A 10 1.11 -16.56 -14.83
N MET A 11 0.65 -17.31 -13.82
CA MET A 11 0.11 -16.74 -12.60
C MET A 11 1.22 -16.58 -11.57
N CYS A 12 1.45 -15.34 -11.13
CA CYS A 12 2.34 -15.06 -10.01
C CYS A 12 1.51 -14.79 -8.75
N THR A 13 2.08 -15.09 -7.59
CA THR A 13 1.58 -14.73 -6.28
C THR A 13 2.64 -13.93 -5.54
N VAL A 14 2.28 -12.75 -5.04
CA VAL A 14 3.13 -11.96 -4.14
C VAL A 14 2.73 -12.28 -2.71
N GLN A 15 3.71 -12.69 -1.90
CA GLN A 15 3.54 -12.72 -0.46
C GLN A 15 3.88 -11.32 0.06
N GLY A 16 2.87 -10.58 0.49
CA GLY A 16 3.04 -9.19 0.92
C GLY A 16 1.94 -8.29 0.41
N LEU A 17 2.10 -7.00 0.68
CA LEU A 17 1.16 -5.97 0.28
C LEU A 17 1.88 -4.71 -0.18
N VAL A 18 1.22 -3.97 -1.06
CA VAL A 18 1.60 -2.61 -1.45
C VAL A 18 0.82 -1.61 -0.61
N PHE A 19 1.49 -0.59 -0.11
CA PHE A 19 0.86 0.54 0.55
C PHE A 19 1.36 1.87 0.00
N HIS A 20 0.48 2.86 0.01
CA HIS A 20 0.83 4.24 -0.28
C HIS A 20 1.50 4.90 0.93
N TYR A 21 2.57 5.65 0.68
CA TYR A 21 3.27 6.42 1.68
C TYR A 21 3.44 7.87 1.22
N ARG A 22 3.01 8.80 2.10
CA ARG A 22 3.19 10.24 1.99
C ARG A 22 4.04 10.74 3.16
N ALA A 23 4.95 11.67 2.90
CA ALA A 23 5.78 12.24 3.97
C ALA A 23 5.03 13.32 4.79
N ILE A 24 5.51 13.55 6.01
CA ILE A 24 4.98 14.58 6.93
C ILE A 24 4.98 15.99 6.33
N MET A 25 5.93 16.28 5.43
CA MET A 25 6.12 17.61 4.84
C MET A 25 5.00 18.02 3.87
N GLY A 26 4.15 17.09 3.44
CA GLY A 26 3.03 17.36 2.56
C GLY A 26 2.96 16.40 1.38
N ARG A 27 1.97 16.67 0.52
CA ARG A 27 1.71 15.91 -0.71
C ARG A 27 2.81 16.14 -1.73
N TYR A 28 3.28 15.06 -2.36
CA TYR A 28 4.24 15.11 -3.46
C TYR A 28 5.55 15.82 -3.10
N THR A 29 6.20 15.33 -2.04
CA THR A 29 7.42 15.94 -1.48
C THR A 29 8.65 15.04 -1.58
N LEU A 30 8.52 13.82 -2.12
CA LEU A 30 9.59 12.83 -2.20
C LEU A 30 10.16 12.78 -3.62
N THR A 31 11.46 13.05 -3.74
CA THR A 31 12.25 12.63 -4.91
C THR A 31 12.43 11.11 -4.92
N PHE A 32 12.86 10.51 -6.01
CA PHE A 32 13.01 9.04 -6.08
C PHE A 32 13.97 8.50 -5.00
N GLU A 33 15.07 9.21 -4.74
CA GLU A 33 16.02 8.86 -3.67
C GLU A 33 15.34 8.92 -2.28
N LYS A 34 14.61 10.01 -2.00
CA LYS A 34 13.88 10.17 -0.73
C LYS A 34 12.76 9.15 -0.58
N ALA A 35 12.08 8.80 -1.67
CA ALA A 35 11.05 7.77 -1.73
C ALA A 35 11.62 6.39 -1.37
N THR A 36 12.79 6.05 -1.94
CA THR A 36 13.52 4.82 -1.63
C THR A 36 13.90 4.75 -0.15
N ALA A 37 14.47 5.83 0.38
CA ALA A 37 14.81 5.93 1.80
C ALA A 37 13.57 5.82 2.70
N ALA A 38 12.45 6.45 2.30
CA ALA A 38 11.20 6.42 3.06
C ALA A 38 10.59 5.02 3.14
N CYS A 39 10.59 4.24 2.04
CA CYS A 39 10.16 2.84 2.11
C CYS A 39 11.08 2.02 3.03
N GLY A 40 12.41 2.18 2.91
CA GLY A 40 13.37 1.49 3.76
C GLY A 40 13.18 1.75 5.26
N GLN A 41 12.93 3.00 5.64
CA GLN A 41 12.62 3.40 7.02
C GLN A 41 11.30 2.79 7.55
N ASN A 42 10.39 2.43 6.64
CA ASN A 42 9.11 1.81 6.95
C ASN A 42 9.10 0.28 6.72
N SER A 43 10.26 -0.37 6.83
CA SER A 43 10.41 -1.83 6.66
C SER A 43 9.88 -2.35 5.32
N ALA A 44 10.08 -1.58 4.26
CA ALA A 44 9.59 -1.87 2.93
C ALA A 44 10.62 -1.51 1.86
N VAL A 45 10.36 -1.90 0.62
CA VAL A 45 11.09 -1.46 -0.58
C VAL A 45 10.13 -0.71 -1.50
N VAL A 46 10.64 0.08 -2.46
CA VAL A 46 9.77 0.69 -3.48
C VAL A 46 9.11 -0.42 -4.28
N ALA A 47 7.79 -0.35 -4.46
CA ALA A 47 7.02 -1.37 -5.15
C ALA A 47 7.35 -1.40 -6.65
N SER A 48 7.24 -2.59 -7.26
CA SER A 48 7.29 -2.73 -8.72
C SER A 48 5.94 -2.38 -9.36
N ALA A 49 5.95 -2.10 -10.66
CA ALA A 49 4.73 -1.85 -11.42
C ALA A 49 3.77 -3.05 -11.38
N GLU A 50 4.30 -4.26 -11.43
CA GLU A 50 3.53 -5.50 -11.34
C GLU A 50 2.93 -5.70 -9.95
N GLN A 51 3.67 -5.35 -8.89
CA GLN A 51 3.15 -5.39 -7.53
C GLN A 51 2.00 -4.40 -7.33
N LEU A 52 2.11 -3.18 -7.90
CA LEU A 52 1.02 -2.20 -7.88
C LEU A 52 -0.18 -2.67 -8.70
N GLN A 53 0.05 -3.29 -9.86
CA GLN A 53 -1.01 -3.87 -10.68
C GLN A 53 -1.73 -5.00 -9.95
N ALA A 54 -0.99 -5.88 -9.27
CA ALA A 54 -1.57 -6.93 -8.44
C ALA A 54 -2.42 -6.35 -7.30
N ALA A 55 -1.91 -5.32 -6.62
CA ALA A 55 -2.67 -4.65 -5.56
C ALA A 55 -3.95 -3.99 -6.11
N PHE A 56 -3.89 -3.38 -7.30
CA PHE A 56 -5.08 -2.89 -7.99
C PHE A 56 -6.05 -4.04 -8.26
N ASP A 57 -5.61 -5.16 -8.84
CA ASP A 57 -6.50 -6.29 -9.10
C ASP A 57 -7.19 -6.83 -7.82
N ASP A 58 -6.56 -6.67 -6.64
CA ASP A 58 -7.11 -7.00 -5.31
C ASP A 58 -8.01 -5.90 -4.70
N GLY A 59 -8.28 -4.82 -5.43
CA GLY A 59 -9.18 -3.75 -5.00
C GLY A 59 -8.49 -2.49 -4.45
N PHE A 60 -7.17 -2.37 -4.55
CA PHE A 60 -6.46 -1.17 -4.08
C PHE A 60 -6.81 0.05 -4.94
N HIS A 61 -7.29 1.12 -4.28
CA HIS A 61 -7.76 2.36 -4.91
C HIS A 61 -7.09 3.55 -4.24
N GLN A 62 -6.32 4.33 -5.01
CA GLN A 62 -5.64 5.53 -4.55
C GLN A 62 -5.49 6.53 -5.71
N CYS A 63 -6.06 7.73 -5.57
CA CYS A 63 -5.86 8.84 -6.51
C CYS A 63 -4.71 9.75 -6.08
N ASP A 64 -3.53 9.17 -5.90
CA ASP A 64 -2.30 9.92 -5.62
C ASP A 64 -1.12 9.27 -6.33
N ALA A 65 -0.45 10.07 -7.16
CA ALA A 65 0.69 9.64 -7.95
C ALA A 65 1.89 9.33 -7.05
N GLY A 66 2.54 8.19 -7.29
CA GLY A 66 3.69 7.77 -6.51
C GLY A 66 4.74 7.03 -7.31
N TRP A 67 5.99 7.13 -6.84
CA TRP A 67 7.15 6.44 -7.40
C TRP A 67 7.03 4.92 -7.32
N LEU A 68 7.55 4.26 -8.37
CA LEU A 68 7.78 2.83 -8.47
C LEU A 68 9.24 2.50 -8.79
N SER A 69 9.64 1.24 -8.61
CA SER A 69 11.03 0.80 -8.72
C SER A 69 11.62 0.91 -10.12
N ASP A 70 10.78 1.03 -11.16
CA ASP A 70 11.16 1.24 -12.57
C ASP A 70 11.28 2.74 -12.93
N HIS A 71 11.27 3.63 -11.92
CA HIS A 71 11.29 5.09 -12.04
C HIS A 71 10.05 5.66 -12.74
N THR A 72 9.01 4.87 -12.92
CA THR A 72 7.71 5.39 -13.34
C THR A 72 6.94 5.96 -12.17
N VAL A 73 6.01 6.84 -12.48
CA VAL A 73 5.05 7.38 -11.52
C VAL A 73 3.65 6.92 -11.91
N ARG A 74 2.98 6.22 -11.01
CA ARG A 74 1.68 5.59 -11.27
C ARG A 74 0.70 5.77 -10.12
N TYR A 75 -0.58 5.49 -10.34
CA TYR A 75 -1.58 5.37 -9.27
C TYR A 75 -2.76 4.48 -9.67
N PRO A 76 -3.25 3.58 -8.79
CA PRO A 76 -4.34 2.65 -9.09
C PRO A 76 -5.72 3.26 -8.80
N ILE A 77 -6.67 3.20 -9.73
CA ILE A 77 -8.03 3.72 -9.52
C ILE A 77 -9.12 2.78 -10.04
N HIS A 78 -9.97 2.29 -9.13
CA HIS A 78 -11.15 1.46 -9.48
C HIS A 78 -12.37 2.27 -9.84
N ASP A 79 -12.60 3.38 -9.14
CA ASP A 79 -13.73 4.27 -9.34
C ASP A 79 -13.20 5.61 -9.90
N PRO A 80 -13.13 5.78 -11.23
CA PRO A 80 -12.70 7.01 -11.87
C PRO A 80 -13.56 8.19 -11.41
N ARG A 81 -12.92 9.33 -11.17
CA ARG A 81 -13.58 10.54 -10.68
C ARG A 81 -12.84 11.79 -11.15
N VAL A 82 -13.52 12.93 -11.09
CA VAL A 82 -12.94 14.25 -11.39
C VAL A 82 -11.62 14.45 -10.64
N ASN A 83 -10.62 14.99 -11.34
CA ASN A 83 -9.23 15.15 -10.89
C ASN A 83 -8.39 13.86 -10.76
N CYS A 84 -8.92 12.71 -11.20
CA CYS A 84 -8.25 11.41 -11.14
C CYS A 84 -8.27 10.67 -12.50
N TYR A 85 -8.51 11.39 -13.59
CA TYR A 85 -8.73 10.82 -14.92
C TYR A 85 -7.46 10.48 -15.70
N GLY A 86 -6.27 10.89 -15.27
CA GLY A 86 -4.97 10.44 -15.81
C GLY A 86 -4.92 10.17 -17.32
N ASP A 87 -4.37 9.02 -17.69
CA ASP A 87 -4.20 8.52 -19.06
C ASP A 87 -5.32 7.60 -19.56
N LYS A 88 -6.30 7.25 -18.71
CA LYS A 88 -7.38 6.30 -19.04
C LYS A 88 -8.79 6.87 -18.86
N GLU A 89 -8.92 8.20 -18.78
CA GLU A 89 -10.19 8.91 -18.65
C GLU A 89 -11.13 8.26 -17.61
N GLU A 90 -12.33 7.82 -18.01
CA GLU A 90 -13.36 7.21 -17.16
C GLU A 90 -13.21 5.69 -16.97
N LEU A 91 -12.09 5.09 -17.38
CA LEU A 91 -11.86 3.64 -17.23
C LEU A 91 -11.07 3.29 -15.96
N PRO A 92 -11.45 2.25 -15.21
CA PRO A 92 -10.63 1.72 -14.12
C PRO A 92 -9.24 1.29 -14.61
N GLY A 93 -8.23 1.41 -13.74
CA GLY A 93 -6.89 0.88 -14.01
C GLY A 93 -5.77 1.58 -13.25
N VAL A 94 -4.56 1.05 -13.39
CA VAL A 94 -3.33 1.73 -12.96
C VAL A 94 -2.98 2.80 -13.98
N ARG A 95 -3.00 4.06 -13.53
CA ARG A 95 -2.67 5.24 -14.34
C ARG A 95 -1.17 5.46 -14.35
N THR A 96 -0.64 6.02 -15.42
CA THR A 96 0.80 6.24 -15.56
C THR A 96 1.12 7.64 -16.05
N TYR A 97 2.17 8.23 -15.49
CA TYR A 97 2.86 9.40 -16.03
C TYR A 97 4.17 9.02 -16.74
N GLY A 98 4.41 7.71 -16.92
CA GLY A 98 5.64 7.18 -17.49
C GLY A 98 6.86 7.41 -16.60
N VAL A 99 8.04 7.27 -17.19
CA VAL A 99 9.32 7.52 -16.53
C VAL A 99 9.48 9.03 -16.31
N ARG A 100 9.81 9.45 -15.08
CA ARG A 100 9.97 10.86 -14.71
C ARG A 100 11.41 11.19 -14.34
N ASP A 101 11.76 12.48 -14.30
CA ASP A 101 13.06 12.92 -13.80
C ASP A 101 13.14 12.63 -12.29
N LEU A 102 14.25 12.02 -11.84
CA LEU A 102 14.43 11.57 -10.45
C LEU A 102 14.40 12.70 -9.41
N ASN A 103 14.57 13.96 -9.85
CA ASN A 103 14.49 15.16 -9.01
C ASN A 103 13.06 15.71 -8.87
N GLU A 104 12.11 15.23 -9.67
CA GLU A 104 10.70 15.55 -9.46
C GLU A 104 10.19 14.96 -8.15
N THR A 105 9.05 15.46 -7.67
CA THR A 105 8.54 15.09 -6.36
C THR A 105 7.15 14.48 -6.47
N TYR A 106 6.98 13.31 -5.88
CA TYR A 106 5.72 12.56 -5.82
C TYR A 106 5.58 11.91 -4.44
N ASP A 107 4.53 11.13 -4.23
CA ASP A 107 4.46 10.19 -3.11
C ASP A 107 5.19 8.90 -3.50
N VAL A 108 5.05 7.81 -2.75
CA VAL A 108 5.65 6.52 -3.10
C VAL A 108 4.75 5.35 -2.75
N TYR A 109 4.78 4.31 -3.58
CA TYR A 109 4.21 3.01 -3.23
C TYR A 109 5.31 2.09 -2.71
N CYS A 110 5.12 1.58 -1.50
CA CYS A 110 6.07 0.69 -0.85
C CYS A 110 5.49 -0.73 -0.77
N PHE A 111 6.34 -1.73 -0.97
CA PHE A 111 6.03 -3.14 -0.84
C PHE A 111 6.69 -3.74 0.42
N THR A 112 5.89 -4.48 1.20
CA THR A 112 6.35 -5.18 2.40
C THR A 112 5.82 -6.61 2.43
N GLU A 113 6.68 -7.57 2.77
CA GLU A 113 6.37 -9.01 2.71
C GLU A 113 6.25 -9.65 4.09
N LYS A 114 7.24 -9.43 4.96
CA LYS A 114 7.34 -10.11 6.26
C LYS A 114 7.94 -9.23 7.34
N MET A 115 7.56 -9.51 8.59
CA MET A 115 8.19 -8.96 9.79
C MET A 115 8.52 -10.12 10.74
N THR A 116 9.65 -10.01 11.44
CA THR A 116 10.13 -11.01 12.41
C THR A 116 9.52 -10.85 13.79
N GLY A 117 8.67 -9.85 13.98
CA GLY A 117 8.10 -9.48 15.27
C GLY A 117 6.59 -9.32 15.21
N ARG A 118 6.04 -8.69 16.23
CA ARG A 118 4.60 -8.43 16.32
C ARG A 118 4.32 -6.98 16.72
N VAL A 119 3.29 -6.43 16.10
CA VAL A 119 2.70 -5.16 16.52
C VAL A 119 1.63 -5.45 17.57
N PHE A 120 1.53 -4.58 18.58
CA PHE A 120 0.44 -4.60 19.55
C PHE A 120 -0.02 -3.18 19.89
N HIS A 121 -1.31 -3.05 20.20
CA HIS A 121 -1.94 -1.80 20.56
C HIS A 121 -1.72 -1.48 22.05
N THR A 122 -1.38 -0.23 22.36
CA THR A 122 -1.20 0.28 23.73
C THR A 122 -2.06 1.52 23.92
N THR A 123 -2.87 1.52 24.98
CA THR A 123 -3.86 2.56 25.27
C THR A 123 -3.70 3.10 26.70
N SER A 124 -4.26 4.28 26.95
CA SER A 124 -4.41 4.88 28.28
C SER A 124 -5.68 5.75 28.33
N ALA A 125 -6.15 6.09 29.53
CA ALA A 125 -7.36 6.91 29.70
C ALA A 125 -7.22 8.31 29.07
N GLU A 126 -6.04 8.93 29.22
CA GLU A 126 -5.74 10.25 28.65
C GLU A 126 -5.05 10.17 27.28
N LYS A 127 -4.90 8.95 26.72
CA LYS A 127 -4.08 8.67 25.54
C LYS A 127 -2.65 9.18 25.73
N PHE A 128 -1.86 9.26 24.66
CA PHE A 128 -0.47 9.67 24.70
C PHE A 128 -0.18 10.81 23.71
N THR A 129 0.64 11.78 24.13
CA THR A 129 1.40 12.60 23.17
C THR A 129 2.45 11.74 22.46
N PHE A 130 3.07 12.23 21.38
CA PHE A 130 4.07 11.44 20.64
C PHE A 130 5.24 10.99 21.55
N SER A 131 5.76 11.88 22.39
CA SER A 131 6.86 11.55 23.31
C SER A 131 6.43 10.56 24.39
N GLU A 132 5.22 10.70 24.93
CA GLU A 132 4.65 9.75 25.89
C GLU A 132 4.46 8.36 25.26
N ALA A 133 4.04 8.29 23.99
CA ALA A 133 3.86 7.04 23.25
C ALA A 133 5.18 6.28 23.06
N VAL A 134 6.27 6.99 22.73
CA VAL A 134 7.62 6.41 22.66
C VAL A 134 8.01 5.78 24.00
N VAL A 135 7.78 6.50 25.12
CA VAL A 135 8.08 6.00 26.46
C VAL A 135 7.18 4.82 26.83
N ALA A 136 5.91 4.85 26.46
CA ALA A 136 4.95 3.78 26.73
C ALA A 136 5.34 2.46 26.05
N CYS A 137 5.78 2.50 24.78
CA CYS A 137 6.32 1.32 24.11
C CYS A 137 7.63 0.86 24.76
N SER A 138 8.53 1.80 25.08
CA SER A 138 9.83 1.49 25.68
C SER A 138 9.71 0.78 27.03
N LYS A 139 8.74 1.18 27.87
CA LYS A 139 8.42 0.51 29.15
C LYS A 139 8.03 -0.96 28.98
N ARG A 140 7.56 -1.35 27.79
CA ARG A 140 7.21 -2.72 27.41
C ARG A 140 8.29 -3.42 26.58
N ARG A 141 9.52 -2.89 26.56
CA ARG A 141 10.64 -3.40 25.73
C ARG A 141 10.28 -3.47 24.24
N ALA A 142 9.56 -2.45 23.79
CA ALA A 142 9.12 -2.30 22.41
C ALA A 142 9.44 -0.88 21.93
N GLN A 143 9.46 -0.70 20.62
CA GLN A 143 9.54 0.63 19.99
C GLN A 143 8.20 0.96 19.33
N LEU A 144 7.98 2.22 18.92
CA LEU A 144 6.83 2.51 18.07
C LEU A 144 6.95 1.72 16.77
N ALA A 145 5.85 1.11 16.34
CA ALA A 145 5.80 0.42 15.06
C ALA A 145 5.99 1.43 13.93
N ASN A 146 6.63 1.00 12.84
CA ASN A 146 6.64 1.77 11.60
C ASN A 146 5.41 1.43 10.72
N THR A 147 5.28 2.15 9.60
CA THR A 147 4.11 2.00 8.73
C THR A 147 3.99 0.59 8.15
N GLY A 148 5.08 0.02 7.60
CA GLY A 148 5.04 -1.31 6.99
C GLY A 148 4.70 -2.40 8.00
N GLN A 149 5.23 -2.31 9.23
CA GLN A 149 4.88 -3.23 10.32
C GLN A 149 3.39 -3.17 10.68
N LEU A 150 2.78 -1.97 10.72
CA LEU A 150 1.35 -1.84 10.97
C LEU A 150 0.52 -2.47 9.84
N TYR A 151 0.91 -2.27 8.58
CA TYR A 151 0.25 -2.90 7.44
C TYR A 151 0.35 -4.42 7.47
N LEU A 152 1.51 -4.98 7.82
CA LEU A 152 1.67 -6.43 8.00
C LEU A 152 0.81 -6.95 9.15
N ALA A 153 0.73 -6.23 10.27
CA ALA A 153 -0.14 -6.59 11.36
C ALA A 153 -1.62 -6.56 10.96
N TRP A 154 -2.04 -5.56 10.18
CA TRP A 154 -3.38 -5.45 9.61
C TRP A 154 -3.70 -6.63 8.68
N GLN A 155 -2.80 -6.97 7.75
CA GLN A 155 -2.92 -8.16 6.89
C GLN A 155 -3.00 -9.44 7.73
N GLY A 156 -2.30 -9.50 8.86
CA GLY A 156 -2.35 -10.58 9.84
C GLY A 156 -3.66 -10.67 10.66
N GLY A 157 -4.59 -9.71 10.51
CA GLY A 157 -5.86 -9.69 11.21
C GLY A 157 -6.03 -8.58 12.25
N MET A 158 -5.05 -7.69 12.41
CA MET A 158 -5.17 -6.59 13.37
C MET A 158 -6.27 -5.61 12.94
N ASP A 159 -7.19 -5.35 13.86
CA ASP A 159 -8.34 -4.49 13.64
C ASP A 159 -8.59 -3.65 14.90
N VAL A 160 -8.31 -2.34 14.80
CA VAL A 160 -8.33 -1.40 15.92
C VAL A 160 -8.90 -0.08 15.42
N CYS A 161 -10.13 0.24 15.83
CA CYS A 161 -10.83 1.49 15.48
C CYS A 161 -10.42 2.69 16.35
N ASN A 162 -9.17 2.73 16.81
CA ASN A 162 -8.61 3.86 17.52
C ASN A 162 -7.29 4.25 16.86
N ALA A 163 -7.15 5.55 16.59
CA ALA A 163 -5.96 6.10 15.98
C ALA A 163 -4.80 6.13 16.98
N GLY A 164 -3.63 5.70 16.52
CA GLY A 164 -2.44 5.61 17.36
C GLY A 164 -1.16 6.03 16.64
N TRP A 165 -0.19 6.47 17.42
CA TRP A 165 1.12 6.93 16.97
C TRP A 165 1.97 5.80 16.37
N LEU A 166 2.71 6.14 15.32
CA LEU A 166 3.77 5.34 14.69
C LEU A 166 5.12 6.06 14.75
N GLY A 167 6.19 5.34 14.46
CA GLY A 167 7.57 5.84 14.54
C GLY A 167 7.90 7.01 13.60
N ASP A 168 7.16 7.12 12.48
CA ASP A 168 7.27 8.23 11.51
C ASP A 168 6.50 9.49 11.94
N ARG A 169 5.94 9.51 13.16
CA ARG A 169 5.04 10.54 13.69
C ARG A 169 3.70 10.62 12.97
N SER A 170 3.38 9.67 12.09
CA SER A 170 2.01 9.54 11.59
C SER A 170 1.13 8.95 12.68
N VAL A 171 -0.17 9.22 12.55
CA VAL A 171 -1.20 8.61 13.37
C VAL A 171 -2.10 7.80 12.44
N ARG A 172 -2.21 6.50 12.71
CA ARG A 172 -2.95 5.58 11.84
C ARG A 172 -3.84 4.64 12.64
N TYR A 173 -4.80 4.00 11.97
CA TYR A 173 -5.65 2.96 12.56
C TYR A 173 -5.99 1.86 11.52
N PRO A 174 -5.75 0.59 11.84
CA PRO A 174 -6.03 -0.53 10.95
C PRO A 174 -7.48 -1.01 11.07
N ILE A 175 -8.18 -1.18 9.94
CA ILE A 175 -9.56 -1.68 9.86
C ILE A 175 -9.59 -2.95 9.02
N ASN A 176 -9.76 -4.10 9.65
CA ASN A 176 -9.97 -5.38 8.97
C ASN A 176 -11.44 -5.81 8.99
N ILE A 177 -12.30 -5.14 9.77
CA ILE A 177 -13.75 -5.39 9.78
C ILE A 177 -14.49 -4.11 9.39
N ARG A 178 -15.32 -4.18 8.33
CA ARG A 178 -16.12 -3.04 7.83
C ARG A 178 -17.08 -2.55 8.92
N ARG A 179 -17.01 -1.26 9.26
CA ARG A 179 -17.85 -0.60 10.24
C ARG A 179 -18.24 0.80 9.77
N PRO A 180 -19.53 1.17 9.68
CA PRO A 180 -19.93 2.52 9.26
C PRO A 180 -19.34 3.63 10.13
N GLN A 181 -19.24 3.40 11.44
CA GLN A 181 -18.70 4.33 12.43
C GLN A 181 -17.16 4.37 12.48
N CYS A 182 -16.48 3.54 11.68
CA CYS A 182 -15.01 3.47 11.65
C CYS A 182 -14.49 3.57 10.22
N GLY A 183 -13.75 4.64 9.89
CA GLY A 183 -13.17 4.79 8.55
C GLY A 183 -14.20 4.77 7.42
N GLY A 184 -15.46 5.15 7.70
CA GLY A 184 -16.54 5.20 6.70
C GLY A 184 -16.93 3.85 6.11
N GLY A 185 -16.69 2.74 6.83
CA GLY A 185 -17.00 1.39 6.34
C GLY A 185 -15.96 0.78 5.40
N LEU A 186 -14.83 1.48 5.17
CA LEU A 186 -13.76 1.01 4.29
C LEU A 186 -12.66 0.26 5.07
N LEU A 187 -12.13 -0.81 4.47
CA LEU A 187 -11.02 -1.60 5.03
C LEU A 187 -9.66 -0.90 4.79
N GLY A 188 -8.63 -1.33 5.50
CA GLY A 188 -7.25 -0.86 5.32
C GLY A 188 -6.70 -0.08 6.51
N VAL A 189 -5.44 0.34 6.38
CA VAL A 189 -4.80 1.23 7.35
C VAL A 189 -5.09 2.68 6.98
N ARG A 190 -5.82 3.39 7.84
CA ARG A 190 -6.23 4.78 7.62
C ARG A 190 -5.30 5.73 8.34
N THR A 191 -4.89 6.81 7.67
CA THR A 191 -4.06 7.88 8.25
C THR A 191 -4.92 9.04 8.69
N VAL A 192 -4.64 9.57 9.88
CA VAL A 192 -5.21 10.83 10.37
C VAL A 192 -4.32 11.97 9.88
N TYR A 193 -4.89 12.88 9.11
CA TYR A 193 -4.22 14.08 8.63
C TYR A 193 -4.70 15.32 9.41
N LEU A 194 -3.84 16.33 9.48
CA LEU A 194 -4.16 17.61 10.09
C LEU A 194 -5.17 18.39 9.23
N TYR A 195 -5.04 18.31 7.91
CA TYR A 195 -5.88 19.03 6.96
C TYR A 195 -6.74 18.08 6.11
N THR A 196 -7.90 18.57 5.67
CA THR A 196 -8.88 17.81 4.88
C THR A 196 -8.36 17.37 3.50
N ASN A 197 -7.37 18.07 2.97
CA ASN A 197 -6.66 17.73 1.73
C ASN A 197 -5.61 16.62 1.92
N GLN A 198 -5.63 15.90 3.05
CA GLN A 198 -4.71 14.82 3.37
C GLN A 198 -3.24 15.27 3.45
N THR A 199 -3.00 16.46 4.02
CA THR A 199 -1.65 17.00 4.26
C THR A 199 -1.42 17.26 5.74
N GLY A 200 -0.16 17.16 6.16
CA GLY A 200 0.29 17.36 7.54
C GLY A 200 -0.10 16.20 8.46
N TYR A 201 0.83 15.75 9.29
CA TYR A 201 0.52 14.85 10.40
C TYR A 201 0.04 15.64 11.62
N PRO A 202 -0.69 14.99 12.55
CA PRO A 202 -1.10 15.63 13.80
C PRO A 202 0.10 16.20 14.58
N LEU A 203 -0.14 17.29 15.30
CA LEU A 203 0.88 17.91 16.14
C LEU A 203 1.35 16.93 17.22
N PRO A 204 2.65 16.88 17.57
CA PRO A 204 3.19 15.96 18.58
C PRO A 204 2.49 16.00 19.95
N GLU A 205 1.86 17.12 20.28
CA GLU A 205 1.11 17.39 21.51
C GLU A 205 -0.32 16.82 21.47
N SER A 206 -0.79 16.39 20.30
CA SER A 206 -2.08 15.73 20.14
C SER A 206 -2.09 14.39 20.89
N ARG A 207 -3.26 13.95 21.35
CA ARG A 207 -3.38 12.77 22.20
C ARG A 207 -4.04 11.60 21.46
N TYR A 208 -3.27 10.53 21.22
CA TYR A 208 -3.66 9.32 20.51
C TYR A 208 -3.16 8.06 21.23
N ASP A 209 -3.67 6.89 20.86
CA ASP A 209 -3.13 5.62 21.35
C ASP A 209 -1.74 5.37 20.74
N ALA A 210 -1.14 4.20 20.95
CA ALA A 210 0.16 3.86 20.37
C ALA A 210 0.18 2.43 19.82
N PHE A 211 0.81 2.25 18.66
CA PHE A 211 1.15 0.93 18.15
C PHE A 211 2.62 0.65 18.41
N CYS A 212 2.89 -0.39 19.18
CA CYS A 212 4.24 -0.78 19.56
C CYS A 212 4.65 -2.05 18.81
N TYR A 213 5.91 -2.14 18.42
CA TYR A 213 6.52 -3.29 17.78
C TYR A 213 7.60 -3.88 18.68
N THR A 214 7.57 -5.20 18.83
CA THR A 214 8.61 -5.97 19.52
C THR A 214 9.09 -7.07 18.58
N GLU A 215 10.41 -7.22 18.47
CA GLU A 215 11.01 -8.32 17.72
C GLU A 215 10.83 -9.62 18.48
N SER A 216 10.36 -10.65 17.80
CA SER A 216 10.52 -12.02 18.29
C SER A 216 11.87 -12.53 17.78
N PHE A 217 12.76 -12.85 18.72
CA PHE A 217 13.86 -13.74 18.40
C PHE A 217 13.26 -15.14 18.27
N GLU A 218 12.80 -15.49 17.08
CA GLU A 218 12.60 -16.89 16.75
C GLU A 218 13.99 -17.54 16.81
N VAL A 219 14.29 -18.17 17.95
CA VAL A 219 15.39 -19.13 18.04
C VAL A 219 14.98 -20.26 17.12
N GLU A 220 15.44 -20.23 15.87
CA GLU A 220 15.41 -21.39 15.01
C GLU A 220 16.06 -22.54 15.79
N GLY A 221 15.25 -23.56 16.07
CA GLY A 221 15.56 -24.60 17.03
C GLY A 221 16.93 -25.23 16.78
N SER A 222 17.85 -25.01 17.71
CA SER A 222 18.97 -25.89 17.95
C SER A 222 18.93 -26.25 19.43
N GLY A 223 18.44 -27.46 19.70
CA GLY A 223 18.70 -28.08 20.98
C GLY A 223 20.18 -28.43 21.03
N PHE A 224 20.93 -27.79 21.92
CA PHE A 224 22.19 -28.30 22.41
C PHE A 224 22.38 -27.87 23.87
N ASP A 225 22.71 -28.88 24.67
CA ASP A 225 22.97 -28.82 26.10
C ASP A 225 24.19 -27.94 26.46
N GLU A 226 24.15 -27.46 27.70
CA GLU A 226 25.16 -26.91 28.60
C GLU A 226 26.53 -26.37 28.11
N GLU A 227 26.84 -25.23 28.75
CA GLU A 227 28.16 -24.70 29.14
C GLU A 227 29.15 -24.24 28.06
N GLY A 228 29.60 -22.98 28.22
CA GLY A 228 30.82 -22.49 27.58
C GLY A 228 30.77 -21.00 27.27
N THR A 229 31.33 -20.20 28.18
CA THR A 229 31.65 -18.80 28.00
C THR A 229 32.62 -18.62 26.81
N ASP A 230 32.26 -17.85 25.78
CA ASP A 230 33.26 -17.03 25.09
C ASP A 230 32.65 -15.87 24.30
N VAL A 231 33.37 -14.75 24.32
CA VAL A 231 33.03 -13.49 23.65
C VAL A 231 33.48 -13.57 22.20
N LEU A 232 32.58 -13.35 21.24
CA LEU A 232 32.97 -13.20 19.84
C LEU A 232 32.22 -12.06 19.16
N THR A 233 32.93 -10.95 19.00
CA THR A 233 32.54 -9.80 18.16
C THR A 233 32.51 -10.23 16.70
N VAL A 234 31.33 -10.15 16.07
CA VAL A 234 31.17 -10.34 14.62
C VAL A 234 30.75 -9.02 13.99
N THR A 235 31.70 -8.36 13.33
CA THR A 235 31.42 -7.30 12.34
C THR A 235 30.69 -7.91 11.14
N LYS A 236 29.42 -7.56 10.95
CA LYS A 236 28.68 -7.86 9.72
C LYS A 236 29.02 -6.82 8.66
N VAL A 237 29.85 -7.21 7.70
CA VAL A 237 29.94 -6.56 6.38
C VAL A 237 28.88 -7.22 5.51
N THR A 238 27.76 -6.56 5.29
CA THR A 238 26.78 -6.98 4.29
C THR A 238 27.20 -6.37 2.96
N GLN A 239 27.83 -7.16 2.10
CA GLN A 239 27.98 -6.78 0.69
C GLN A 239 26.58 -6.75 0.06
N SER A 240 26.19 -5.57 -0.41
CA SER A 240 25.00 -5.38 -1.24
C SER A 240 25.20 -6.14 -2.55
N PRO A 241 24.30 -7.05 -2.97
CA PRO A 241 24.34 -7.55 -4.32
C PRO A 241 23.90 -6.40 -5.24
N GLU A 242 24.78 -5.97 -6.15
CA GLU A 242 24.41 -5.12 -7.28
C GLU A 242 23.47 -5.93 -8.19
N VAL A 243 22.16 -5.75 -7.99
CA VAL A 243 21.13 -6.32 -8.85
C VAL A 243 21.01 -5.43 -10.08
N PHE A 244 21.45 -5.93 -11.23
CA PHE A 244 21.19 -5.32 -12.53
C PHE A 244 19.68 -5.31 -12.79
N PHE A 245 19.02 -4.17 -12.61
CA PHE A 245 17.65 -3.97 -13.04
C PHE A 245 17.62 -3.93 -14.57
N LYS A 246 17.00 -4.93 -15.19
CA LYS A 246 16.62 -4.87 -16.60
C LYS A 246 15.33 -4.04 -16.67
N THR A 247 15.44 -2.81 -17.15
CA THR A 247 14.31 -1.90 -17.39
C THR A 247 13.31 -2.61 -18.28
N THR A 248 12.16 -2.99 -17.72
CA THR A 248 11.07 -3.64 -18.45
C THR A 248 9.95 -2.63 -18.63
N THR A 249 10.29 -1.42 -19.08
CA THR A 249 9.31 -0.39 -19.44
C THR A 249 8.89 -0.62 -20.89
N THR A 250 7.59 -0.71 -21.15
CA THR A 250 7.08 -0.76 -22.54
C THR A 250 7.25 0.58 -23.23
N GLU A 251 7.42 0.58 -24.56
CA GLU A 251 7.58 1.80 -25.35
C GLU A 251 6.35 2.72 -25.20
N SER A 252 5.15 2.15 -24.98
CA SER A 252 3.92 2.87 -24.64
C SER A 252 3.91 3.52 -23.25
N GLU A 253 4.72 3.04 -22.29
CA GLU A 253 4.85 3.62 -20.94
C GLU A 253 5.97 4.67 -20.87
N ALA A 254 6.91 4.67 -21.82
CA ALA A 254 8.00 5.65 -21.89
C ALA A 254 7.52 7.03 -22.39
N VAL A 255 6.37 7.09 -23.08
CA VAL A 255 5.79 8.31 -23.66
C VAL A 255 4.73 8.88 -22.72
N GLY A 256 5.14 9.26 -21.51
CA GLY A 256 4.28 10.00 -20.58
C GLY A 256 4.21 11.48 -20.97
N GLU A 257 3.38 11.83 -21.95
CA GLU A 257 3.13 13.24 -22.30
C GLU A 257 1.89 13.76 -21.56
N VAL A 258 2.07 14.17 -20.30
CA VAL A 258 1.18 15.15 -19.65
C VAL A 258 2.02 16.09 -18.79
N GLU A 259 2.05 17.35 -19.21
CA GLU A 259 2.80 18.44 -18.59
C GLU A 259 2.35 18.65 -17.13
N THR A 260 3.29 18.44 -16.20
CA THR A 260 3.06 18.65 -14.77
C THR A 260 3.04 20.15 -14.51
N GLN A 261 1.88 20.74 -14.20
CA GLN A 261 1.86 22.14 -13.77
C GLN A 261 2.53 22.28 -12.40
N GLN A 262 3.70 22.91 -12.43
CA GLN A 262 4.50 23.31 -11.28
C GLN A 262 3.73 24.33 -10.44
N PRO A 263 3.70 24.24 -9.09
CA PRO A 263 3.05 25.26 -8.28
C PRO A 263 3.79 26.59 -8.42
N THR A 264 3.09 27.61 -8.94
CA THR A 264 3.60 28.97 -9.06
C THR A 264 4.01 29.49 -7.69
N ALA A 265 5.30 29.80 -7.55
CA ALA A 265 5.82 30.53 -6.40
C ALA A 265 5.25 31.95 -6.41
N VAL A 266 4.24 32.22 -5.59
CA VAL A 266 3.77 33.58 -5.34
C VAL A 266 4.48 34.10 -4.09
N GLY A 267 5.41 35.03 -4.31
CA GLY A 267 6.12 35.74 -3.25
C GLY A 267 5.15 36.54 -2.37
N PHE A 268 5.34 36.43 -1.07
CA PHE A 268 4.62 37.22 -0.08
C PHE A 268 5.12 38.67 -0.10
N THR A 269 4.22 39.61 -0.40
CA THR A 269 4.35 41.00 0.04
C THR A 269 3.04 41.44 0.68
N PHE A 270 3.11 41.73 1.98
CA PHE A 270 2.06 42.33 2.79
C PHE A 270 1.65 43.70 2.22
N THR A 271 0.36 43.91 1.94
CA THR A 271 -0.34 45.19 2.22
C THR A 271 -1.87 45.06 2.10
N GLU A 272 -2.54 45.48 3.18
CA GLU A 272 -3.90 46.04 3.35
C GLU A 272 -5.15 45.47 2.64
N SER A 273 -6.13 45.09 3.48
CA SER A 273 -7.60 45.06 3.20
C SER A 273 -8.12 46.51 3.12
N PRO A 274 -9.24 46.87 2.43
CA PRO A 274 -10.57 46.21 2.46
C PRO A 274 -11.23 46.12 1.05
N THR A 275 -12.27 45.32 0.78
CA THR A 275 -13.70 45.58 1.08
C THR A 275 -14.53 44.48 0.40
N GLN A 276 -15.63 44.11 1.04
CA GLN A 276 -16.56 43.03 0.75
C GLN A 276 -17.54 43.32 -0.42
N MET A 277 -17.89 42.28 -1.20
CA MET A 277 -19.18 42.16 -1.92
C MET A 277 -19.65 40.68 -1.91
N PRO A 278 -20.98 40.42 -2.00
CA PRO A 278 -21.64 39.31 -1.29
C PRO A 278 -21.85 38.04 -2.12
N LEU A 279 -21.98 36.89 -1.44
CA LEU A 279 -22.43 35.61 -2.00
C LEU A 279 -23.92 35.65 -2.41
N PRO A 280 -24.33 34.94 -3.49
CA PRO A 280 -25.74 34.70 -3.80
C PRO A 280 -26.38 33.68 -2.84
N GLN A 281 -27.61 33.94 -2.42
CA GLN A 281 -28.46 33.02 -1.64
C GLN A 281 -29.10 31.94 -2.55
N PRO A 282 -29.36 30.72 -2.03
CA PRO A 282 -30.08 29.69 -2.76
C PRO A 282 -31.61 29.95 -2.73
N PRO A 283 -32.36 29.49 -3.76
CA PRO A 283 -33.81 29.61 -3.77
C PRO A 283 -34.47 28.65 -2.77
N ASN A 284 -35.51 29.17 -2.14
CA ASN A 284 -36.40 28.55 -1.18
C ASN A 284 -37.57 27.91 -1.94
N ASP A 285 -37.82 26.61 -1.78
CA ASP A 285 -39.11 25.99 -2.10
C ASP A 285 -39.44 24.90 -1.06
N THR A 286 -40.24 25.29 -0.06
CA THR A 286 -41.22 24.44 0.65
C THR A 286 -42.44 24.31 -0.25
N GLU A 287 -43.06 23.18 -0.54
CA GLU A 287 -43.67 22.11 0.27
C GLU A 287 -44.14 21.05 -0.77
N VAL A 288 -44.22 19.74 -0.52
CA VAL A 288 -45.37 19.04 0.11
C VAL A 288 -44.92 17.59 0.38
N ILE A 289 -45.25 17.09 1.55
CA ILE A 289 -45.05 15.70 1.99
C ILE A 289 -46.17 14.83 1.41
N GLU A 290 -45.82 13.82 0.61
CA GLU A 290 -46.66 12.62 0.45
C GLU A 290 -45.88 11.39 0.93
N ALA A 291 -46.40 10.78 1.98
CA ALA A 291 -45.91 9.54 2.54
C ALA A 291 -46.28 8.38 1.61
N VAL A 292 -45.28 7.75 0.99
CA VAL A 292 -45.43 6.42 0.38
C VAL A 292 -44.73 5.42 1.28
N THR A 293 -45.53 4.69 2.03
CA THR A 293 -45.15 3.46 2.74
C THR A 293 -44.54 2.45 1.76
N ALA A 294 -43.26 2.15 1.91
CA ALA A 294 -42.65 0.93 1.38
C ALA A 294 -42.49 -0.08 2.53
N GLN A 295 -43.15 -1.24 2.37
CA GLN A 295 -42.99 -2.40 3.25
C GLN A 295 -41.55 -2.96 3.18
N PRO A 296 -41.11 -3.69 4.23
CA PRO A 296 -39.75 -4.19 4.31
C PRO A 296 -39.58 -5.38 3.37
N ASP A 297 -38.72 -5.24 2.36
CA ASP A 297 -38.22 -6.42 1.67
C ASP A 297 -37.11 -7.05 2.51
N SER A 298 -37.24 -8.36 2.64
CA SER A 298 -36.60 -9.17 3.64
C SER A 298 -35.23 -9.63 3.17
N GLY A 299 -34.25 -9.59 4.08
CA GLY A 299 -33.18 -10.57 4.12
C GLY A 299 -32.13 -10.49 3.01
N ARG A 300 -31.23 -9.50 3.10
CA ARG A 300 -29.83 -9.77 2.75
C ARG A 300 -29.07 -9.87 4.06
N GLU A 301 -28.74 -11.11 4.44
CA GLU A 301 -27.85 -11.39 5.57
C GLU A 301 -26.66 -10.43 5.49
N ILE A 302 -26.45 -9.67 6.57
CA ILE A 302 -25.21 -8.95 6.80
C ILE A 302 -24.14 -10.03 6.85
N SER A 303 -23.45 -10.18 5.74
CA SER A 303 -22.43 -11.18 5.54
C SER A 303 -21.42 -11.04 6.68
N LYS A 304 -21.17 -12.19 7.33
CA LYS A 304 -20.07 -12.44 8.27
C LYS A 304 -18.90 -11.52 7.95
N GLY A 305 -18.43 -10.76 8.94
CA GLY A 305 -17.36 -9.79 8.79
C GLY A 305 -16.29 -10.31 7.84
N PHE A 306 -16.19 -9.69 6.66
CA PHE A 306 -15.21 -10.05 5.66
C PHE A 306 -13.84 -9.72 6.24
N VAL A 307 -13.10 -10.77 6.60
CA VAL A 307 -11.71 -10.70 7.07
C VAL A 307 -10.84 -10.88 5.82
N MET A 308 -9.88 -9.98 5.59
CA MET A 308 -8.96 -10.10 4.47
C MET A 308 -8.25 -11.48 4.51
N PRO A 309 -8.22 -12.23 3.39
CA PRO A 309 -7.56 -13.53 3.35
C PRO A 309 -6.05 -13.39 3.60
N ARG A 310 -5.49 -14.35 4.34
CA ARG A 310 -4.05 -14.39 4.70
C ARG A 310 -3.14 -14.82 3.55
N THR A 311 -3.73 -15.20 2.42
CA THR A 311 -3.04 -15.77 1.26
C THR A 311 -2.71 -14.63 0.30
N GLY A 312 -1.43 -14.46 0.00
CA GLY A 312 -0.93 -13.39 -0.86
C GLY A 312 -1.68 -13.22 -2.18
N VAL A 313 -1.53 -12.05 -2.80
CA VAL A 313 -2.30 -11.64 -3.98
C VAL A 313 -1.82 -12.40 -5.22
N VAL A 314 -2.77 -12.96 -5.99
CA VAL A 314 -2.50 -13.62 -7.28
C VAL A 314 -2.72 -12.62 -8.40
N PHE A 315 -1.80 -12.54 -9.35
CA PHE A 315 -1.91 -11.66 -10.51
C PHE A 315 -1.38 -12.33 -11.77
N HIS A 316 -1.81 -11.80 -12.90
CA HIS A 316 -1.40 -12.26 -14.21
C HIS A 316 -0.14 -11.52 -14.64
N TYR A 317 0.91 -12.27 -15.00
CA TYR A 317 2.12 -11.68 -15.57
C TYR A 317 2.13 -11.85 -17.09
N ARG A 318 2.34 -10.73 -17.80
CA ARG A 318 2.48 -10.68 -19.26
C ARG A 318 3.65 -9.77 -19.66
N SER A 319 4.53 -10.25 -20.54
CA SER A 319 5.62 -9.40 -21.08
C SER A 319 5.07 -8.44 -22.15
N GLY A 320 5.43 -7.16 -22.03
CA GLY A 320 4.94 -6.10 -22.92
C GLY A 320 5.68 -5.93 -24.25
N SER A 321 6.76 -6.65 -24.54
CA SER A 321 7.64 -6.35 -25.70
C SER A 321 7.59 -7.33 -26.87
N SER A 322 7.00 -8.53 -26.75
CA SER A 322 6.64 -9.46 -27.86
C SER A 322 6.30 -10.86 -27.32
N ARG A 323 5.72 -11.72 -28.19
CA ARG A 323 5.21 -13.11 -28.02
C ARG A 323 6.20 -14.16 -27.45
N TYR A 324 7.10 -13.79 -26.55
CA TYR A 324 8.05 -14.71 -25.96
C TYR A 324 7.34 -15.60 -24.96
N ALA A 325 7.21 -16.84 -25.40
CA ALA A 325 6.54 -17.89 -24.70
C ALA A 325 7.54 -18.41 -23.65
N PHE A 326 7.33 -18.01 -22.40
CA PHE A 326 8.18 -18.37 -21.28
C PHE A 326 8.17 -19.89 -21.10
N THR A 327 9.35 -20.47 -20.98
CA THR A 327 9.49 -21.79 -20.34
C THR A 327 9.11 -21.66 -18.87
N TYR A 328 8.74 -22.76 -18.22
CA TYR A 328 8.42 -22.75 -16.79
C TYR A 328 9.54 -22.12 -15.92
N ILE A 329 10.81 -22.38 -16.27
CA ILE A 329 11.96 -21.81 -15.55
C ILE A 329 12.09 -20.29 -15.77
N GLU A 330 11.82 -19.81 -16.99
CA GLU A 330 11.82 -18.37 -17.27
C GLU A 330 10.63 -17.68 -16.59
N ALA A 331 9.47 -18.31 -16.56
CA ALA A 331 8.30 -17.84 -15.82
C ALA A 331 8.59 -17.74 -14.31
N GLN A 332 9.26 -18.74 -13.74
CA GLN A 332 9.65 -18.73 -12.33
C GLN A 332 10.61 -17.59 -12.02
N ARG A 333 11.64 -17.40 -12.87
CA ARG A 333 12.59 -16.28 -12.72
C ARG A 333 11.91 -14.93 -12.89
N ALA A 334 10.94 -14.83 -13.80
CA ALA A 334 10.19 -13.60 -14.01
C ALA A 334 9.32 -13.23 -12.79
N CYS A 335 8.58 -14.18 -12.20
CA CYS A 335 7.91 -13.93 -10.92
C CYS A 335 8.92 -13.51 -9.83
N GLN A 336 10.04 -14.22 -9.71
CA GLN A 336 11.07 -13.90 -8.71
C GLN A 336 11.66 -12.50 -8.89
N SER A 337 11.83 -12.03 -10.13
CA SER A 337 12.37 -10.71 -10.41
C SER A 337 11.49 -9.55 -9.94
N VAL A 338 10.19 -9.82 -9.73
CA VAL A 338 9.20 -8.86 -9.21
C VAL A 338 8.80 -9.16 -7.75
N GLY A 339 9.60 -9.96 -7.04
CA GLY A 339 9.32 -10.33 -5.64
C GLY A 339 8.10 -11.24 -5.47
N ALA A 340 7.78 -12.04 -6.49
CA ALA A 340 6.66 -12.97 -6.52
C ALA A 340 7.12 -14.42 -6.74
N TYR A 341 6.21 -15.37 -6.59
CA TYR A 341 6.40 -16.79 -6.88
C TYR A 341 5.33 -17.27 -7.86
N ILE A 342 5.54 -18.38 -8.57
CA ILE A 342 4.43 -18.95 -9.37
C ILE A 342 3.33 -19.42 -8.42
N ALA A 343 2.08 -19.04 -8.72
CA ALA A 343 0.93 -19.37 -7.89
C ALA A 343 0.64 -20.89 -7.88
N THR A 344 0.17 -21.38 -6.73
CA THR A 344 -0.43 -22.71 -6.60
C THR A 344 -1.87 -22.71 -7.13
N ALA A 345 -2.39 -23.88 -7.52
CA ALA A 345 -3.80 -24.03 -7.87
C ALA A 345 -4.75 -23.62 -6.72
N ALA A 346 -4.35 -23.86 -5.46
CA ALA A 346 -5.10 -23.44 -4.29
C ALA A 346 -5.15 -21.91 -4.13
N GLN A 347 -4.03 -21.22 -4.38
CA GLN A 347 -3.98 -19.75 -4.37
C GLN A 347 -4.82 -19.16 -5.49
N LEU A 348 -4.74 -19.71 -6.72
CA LEU A 348 -5.57 -19.25 -7.84
C LEU A 348 -7.07 -19.47 -7.54
N GLN A 349 -7.44 -20.62 -6.97
CA GLN A 349 -8.83 -20.89 -6.59
C GLN A 349 -9.33 -19.92 -5.50
N ALA A 350 -8.52 -19.66 -4.47
CA ALA A 350 -8.87 -18.69 -3.43
C ALA A 350 -9.02 -17.28 -3.99
N ALA A 351 -8.16 -16.87 -4.93
CA ALA A 351 -8.28 -15.60 -5.62
C ALA A 351 -9.57 -15.53 -6.45
N TYR A 352 -9.92 -16.60 -7.19
CA TYR A 352 -11.16 -16.66 -7.95
C TYR A 352 -12.41 -16.51 -7.07
N GLU A 353 -12.43 -17.18 -5.92
CA GLU A 353 -13.52 -17.06 -4.93
C GLU A 353 -13.59 -15.67 -4.29
N ALA A 354 -12.45 -14.96 -4.21
CA ALA A 354 -12.37 -13.58 -3.76
C ALA A 354 -12.78 -12.55 -4.84
N GLY A 355 -13.08 -12.99 -6.07
CA GLY A 355 -13.53 -12.14 -7.18
C GLY A 355 -12.50 -11.91 -8.28
N TYR A 356 -11.36 -12.61 -8.26
CA TYR A 356 -10.38 -12.57 -9.35
C TYR A 356 -10.92 -13.32 -10.58
N HIS A 357 -11.36 -12.56 -11.59
CA HIS A 357 -11.92 -13.11 -12.82
C HIS A 357 -11.07 -12.68 -14.02
N GLN A 358 -10.16 -13.57 -14.45
CA GLN A 358 -9.34 -13.38 -15.65
C GLN A 358 -9.54 -14.55 -16.63
N CYS A 359 -9.59 -14.25 -17.93
CA CYS A 359 -9.86 -15.24 -18.99
C CYS A 359 -8.60 -15.77 -19.70
N ASP A 360 -7.42 -15.41 -19.20
CA ASP A 360 -6.14 -15.80 -19.81
C ASP A 360 -5.54 -17.02 -19.11
N ALA A 361 -5.18 -18.04 -19.90
CA ALA A 361 -4.53 -19.23 -19.38
C ALA A 361 -3.10 -18.92 -18.90
N GLY A 362 -2.65 -19.56 -17.81
CA GLY A 362 -1.30 -19.40 -17.29
C GLY A 362 -0.72 -20.64 -16.62
N TRP A 363 0.62 -20.72 -16.55
CA TRP A 363 1.30 -21.73 -15.74
C TRP A 363 1.03 -21.54 -14.26
N LEU A 364 0.83 -22.67 -13.58
CA LEU A 364 0.84 -22.81 -12.12
C LEU A 364 2.08 -23.58 -11.67
N ILE A 365 2.35 -23.55 -10.36
CA ILE A 365 3.57 -24.12 -9.78
C ILE A 365 3.68 -25.63 -10.00
N ASP A 366 2.55 -26.32 -10.13
CA ASP A 366 2.46 -27.76 -10.42
C ASP A 366 2.67 -28.09 -11.91
N GLN A 367 3.11 -27.11 -12.71
CA GLN A 367 3.27 -27.21 -14.16
C GLN A 367 1.95 -27.48 -14.90
N THR A 368 0.81 -27.25 -14.27
CA THR A 368 -0.48 -27.25 -14.97
C THR A 368 -0.74 -25.88 -15.59
N VAL A 369 -1.60 -25.88 -16.60
CA VAL A 369 -2.11 -24.67 -17.26
C VAL A 369 -3.59 -24.58 -16.93
N ARG A 370 -4.01 -23.44 -16.40
CA ARG A 370 -5.41 -23.17 -16.07
C ARG A 370 -5.86 -21.85 -16.64
#